data_AF-A0A1H6C1V4-F1
#
_entry.id   AF-A0A1H6C1V4-F1
#
_cell.length_a   1.000
_cell.length_b   1.000
_cell.length_c   1.000
_cell.angle_alpha   90.00
_cell.angle_beta   90.00
_cell.angle_gamma   90.00
#
_symmetry.space_group_name_H-M   'P 1'
#
loop_
_entity.id
_entity.type
_entity.pdbx_description
1 polymer ?
#
loop_
_entity_poly.entity_id
_entity_poly.type
_entity_poly.pdbx_seq_one_letter_code
_entity_poly.pdbx_strand_id
1 'polypeptide(L)'
;MSWEKEREHMEHGLINQTETSEKPVHARSAGIPRPDNPSVPFGQTDAETVGEAEEIITVTPVRRTIAMRTLQSVREIPHALTSIETDVTDLVKLRTLLKDDFMRREGVNLTYLAFFIQAVVSAIKDYPLMNSVWAVDKMIRKRNVHISLLIGTEDSVLAPVIKYADQKSVAGIALEIAALTQKARTGRLTLDDMQDGTFTINNTGAFGSILSSPTIHYPQAAILTIESIVKRPRVVDDMIAVRSMANLCLSSDNRILEGRVTGQFLHRVKQNLEAFLPDTQIY
;
A
#
# COMPACT_ATOMS: atom_id res chain seq x y z
N MET A 1 21.43 15.15 33.83
CA MET A 1 20.80 15.56 35.10
C MET A 1 19.33 15.98 34.89
N SER A 2 18.46 15.06 34.46
CA SER A 2 17.00 15.20 34.60
C SER A 2 16.28 13.91 34.16
N TRP A 3 16.63 12.79 34.79
CA TRP A 3 15.88 11.53 34.70
C TRP A 3 15.67 10.87 36.09
N GLU A 4 16.09 11.55 37.17
CA GLU A 4 15.99 11.08 38.56
C GLU A 4 14.94 11.83 39.39
N LYS A 5 14.34 12.92 38.87
CA LYS A 5 13.34 13.72 39.59
C LYS A 5 11.88 13.28 39.42
N GLU A 6 11.62 12.25 38.62
CA GLU A 6 10.26 11.71 38.41
C GLU A 6 9.98 10.40 39.19
N ARG A 7 10.95 9.90 39.97
CA ARG A 7 10.76 8.70 40.81
C ARG A 7 10.38 9.02 42.26
N GLU A 8 10.62 10.22 42.75
CA GLU A 8 10.34 10.59 44.16
C GLU A 8 8.88 10.95 44.46
N HIS A 9 7.99 10.99 43.45
CA HIS A 9 6.57 11.27 43.66
C HIS A 9 5.66 10.02 43.77
N MET A 10 6.21 8.81 43.80
CA MET A 10 5.42 7.56 43.90
C MET A 10 5.60 6.74 45.20
N GLU A 11 6.27 7.25 46.25
CA GLU A 11 6.55 6.45 47.46
C GLU A 11 5.97 6.94 48.80
N HIS A 12 4.97 7.83 48.80
CA HIS A 12 4.27 8.18 50.05
C HIS A 12 2.75 8.07 49.91
N GLY A 13 2.18 6.93 50.35
CA GLY A 13 0.74 6.73 50.34
C GLY A 13 0.21 5.37 50.84
N LEU A 14 0.76 4.83 51.93
CA LEU A 14 0.10 3.86 52.82
C LEU A 14 -0.14 4.66 54.12
N ILE A 15 -1.26 4.68 54.86
CA ILE A 15 -2.25 3.69 55.30
C ILE A 15 -3.41 4.51 55.90
N ASN A 16 -4.67 4.12 55.75
CA ASN A 16 -5.61 4.21 56.88
C ASN A 16 -6.79 3.24 56.71
N GLN A 17 -6.89 2.33 57.68
CA GLN A 17 -7.98 1.39 57.85
C GLN A 17 -9.14 2.06 58.59
N THR A 18 -10.36 1.80 58.16
CA THR A 18 -11.53 1.82 59.04
C THR A 18 -12.41 0.63 58.66
N GLU A 19 -12.55 -0.28 59.63
CA GLU A 19 -13.42 -1.45 59.61
C GLU A 19 -14.91 -1.03 59.55
N THR A 20 -15.71 -1.72 58.74
CA THR A 20 -17.11 -1.98 59.08
C THR A 20 -17.61 -3.28 58.44
N SER A 21 -17.78 -4.28 59.30
CA SER A 21 -18.72 -5.43 59.30
C SER A 21 -19.12 -6.10 57.97
N GLU A 22 -18.70 -7.36 57.82
CA GLU A 22 -19.26 -8.33 56.89
C GLU A 22 -20.69 -8.77 57.29
N LYS A 23 -21.60 -8.76 56.31
CA LYS A 23 -22.78 -9.64 56.27
C LYS A 23 -22.81 -10.35 54.92
N PRO A 24 -23.11 -11.66 54.86
CA PRO A 24 -23.03 -12.41 53.61
C PRO A 24 -24.24 -12.11 52.73
N VAL A 25 -24.02 -11.51 51.56
CA VAL A 25 -25.08 -11.31 50.56
C VAL A 25 -25.07 -12.50 49.61
N HIS A 26 -26.18 -13.24 49.61
CA HIS A 26 -26.49 -14.33 48.69
C HIS A 26 -26.14 -13.99 47.23
N ALA A 27 -25.35 -14.86 46.60
CA ALA A 27 -25.13 -14.88 45.17
C ALA A 27 -26.45 -15.11 44.43
N ARG A 28 -27.04 -14.05 43.88
CA ARG A 28 -28.01 -14.16 42.78
C ARG A 28 -27.22 -14.28 41.48
N SER A 29 -27.15 -15.50 40.97
CA SER A 29 -26.80 -15.79 39.58
C SER A 29 -27.82 -15.11 38.66
N ALA A 30 -27.55 -13.88 38.23
CA ALA A 30 -28.24 -13.27 37.10
C ALA A 30 -27.61 -13.83 35.83
N GLY A 31 -28.32 -14.73 35.15
CA GLY A 31 -27.94 -15.23 33.84
C GLY A 31 -27.82 -14.06 32.86
N ILE A 32 -26.70 -14.00 32.14
CA ILE A 32 -26.53 -13.09 31.01
C ILE A 32 -27.58 -13.49 29.96
N PRO A 33 -28.47 -12.59 29.51
CA PRO A 33 -29.38 -12.90 28.42
C PRO A 33 -28.55 -13.17 27.17
N ARG A 34 -28.66 -14.37 26.59
CA ARG A 34 -28.17 -14.61 25.22
C ARG A 34 -29.04 -13.79 24.27
N PRO A 35 -28.47 -12.93 23.41
CA PRO A 35 -29.25 -12.33 22.34
C PRO A 35 -29.59 -13.40 21.31
N ASP A 36 -30.84 -13.87 21.31
CA ASP A 36 -31.41 -14.80 20.32
C ASP A 36 -31.79 -14.07 19.01
N ASN A 37 -30.93 -13.19 18.52
CA ASN A 37 -31.11 -12.63 17.19
C ASN A 37 -29.72 -12.45 16.54
N PRO A 38 -29.47 -12.99 15.34
CA PRO A 38 -28.28 -12.61 14.59
C PRO A 38 -28.46 -11.13 14.24
N SER A 39 -27.87 -10.26 15.06
CA SER A 39 -27.76 -8.84 14.76
C SER A 39 -27.11 -8.74 13.38
N VAL A 40 -27.87 -8.19 12.43
CA VAL A 40 -27.36 -7.79 11.12
C VAL A 40 -26.07 -7.00 11.38
N PRO A 41 -24.95 -7.31 10.70
CA PRO A 41 -23.71 -6.56 10.86
C PRO A 41 -23.99 -5.06 10.72
N PHE A 42 -23.48 -4.24 11.64
CA PHE A 42 -23.65 -2.78 11.63
C PHE A 42 -23.54 -2.22 10.20
N GLY A 43 -24.62 -1.62 9.69
CA GLY A 43 -24.64 -0.88 8.42
C GLY A 43 -25.16 -1.63 7.18
N GLN A 44 -25.79 -2.80 7.30
CA GLN A 44 -26.57 -3.34 6.19
C GLN A 44 -28.03 -2.86 6.31
N THR A 45 -28.46 -2.04 5.36
CA THR A 45 -29.87 -1.69 5.18
C THR A 45 -30.57 -2.84 4.45
N ASP A 46 -31.74 -3.24 4.95
CA ASP A 46 -32.57 -4.23 4.27
C ASP A 46 -33.00 -3.65 2.92
N ALA A 47 -32.70 -4.38 1.83
CA ALA A 47 -33.06 -3.98 0.47
C ALA A 47 -34.57 -3.92 0.21
N GLU A 48 -35.40 -4.24 1.21
CA GLU A 48 -36.85 -4.24 1.14
C GLU A 48 -37.47 -2.84 1.34
N THR A 49 -36.70 -1.85 1.79
CA THR A 49 -37.15 -0.45 1.90
C THR A 49 -36.33 0.45 0.97
N VAL A 50 -36.44 0.24 -0.34
CA VAL A 50 -35.89 1.16 -1.34
C VAL A 50 -36.95 2.23 -1.63
N GLY A 51 -36.65 3.48 -1.34
CA GLY A 51 -37.56 4.61 -1.58
C GLY A 51 -37.76 4.90 -3.07
N GLU A 52 -38.81 5.65 -3.44
CA GLU A 52 -39.11 6.01 -4.83
C GLU A 52 -37.99 6.79 -5.55
N ALA A 53 -37.03 7.36 -4.81
CA ALA A 53 -35.88 8.11 -5.33
C ALA A 53 -34.56 7.31 -5.28
N GLU A 54 -34.61 6.01 -4.99
CA GLU A 54 -33.43 5.16 -4.84
C GLU A 54 -33.34 4.14 -5.99
N GLU A 55 -32.13 3.91 -6.50
CA GLU A 55 -31.85 2.93 -7.56
C GLU A 55 -31.04 1.76 -7.00
N ILE A 56 -31.48 0.52 -7.29
CA ILE A 56 -30.74 -0.68 -6.95
C ILE A 56 -29.70 -0.99 -8.03
N ILE A 57 -28.42 -0.82 -7.69
CA ILE A 57 -27.31 -1.21 -8.57
C ILE A 57 -26.89 -2.66 -8.26
N THR A 58 -27.11 -3.56 -9.22
CA THR A 58 -26.71 -4.97 -9.08
C THR A 58 -25.19 -5.12 -9.17
N VAL A 59 -24.59 -5.78 -8.19
CA VAL A 59 -23.13 -6.01 -8.15
C VAL A 59 -22.73 -7.18 -9.05
N THR A 60 -21.83 -6.92 -10.01
CA THR A 60 -21.28 -7.96 -10.89
C THR A 60 -20.47 -9.01 -10.11
N PRO A 61 -20.33 -10.25 -10.61
CA PRO A 61 -19.54 -11.29 -9.93
C PRO A 61 -18.07 -10.89 -9.68
N VAL A 62 -17.47 -10.16 -10.63
CA VAL A 62 -16.11 -9.62 -10.51
C VAL A 62 -16.04 -8.60 -9.37
N ARG A 63 -16.95 -7.63 -9.34
CA ARG A 63 -17.00 -6.59 -8.29
C ARG A 63 -17.27 -7.19 -6.91
N ARG A 64 -18.13 -8.21 -6.82
CA ARG A 64 -18.38 -8.97 -5.58
C ARG A 64 -17.10 -9.65 -5.08
N THR A 65 -16.34 -10.28 -5.98
CA THR A 65 -15.07 -10.94 -5.63
C THR A 65 -14.04 -9.95 -5.11
N ILE A 66 -13.88 -8.81 -5.78
CA ILE A 66 -12.99 -7.72 -5.34
C ILE A 66 -13.41 -7.24 -3.95
N ALA A 67 -14.69 -6.97 -3.72
CA ALA A 67 -15.19 -6.52 -2.42
C ALA A 67 -14.90 -7.52 -1.30
N MET A 68 -15.12 -8.82 -1.54
CA MET A 68 -14.80 -9.87 -0.56
C MET A 68 -13.29 -9.93 -0.25
N ARG A 69 -12.42 -9.82 -1.27
CA ARG A 69 -10.96 -9.83 -1.08
C ARG A 69 -10.44 -8.60 -0.35
N THR A 70 -10.97 -7.42 -0.65
CA THR A 70 -10.64 -6.19 0.08
C THR A 70 -11.05 -6.30 1.55
N LEU A 71 -12.26 -6.80 1.81
CA LEU A 71 -12.74 -7.02 3.18
C LEU A 71 -11.88 -8.05 3.93
N GLN A 72 -11.46 -9.12 3.25
CA GLN A 72 -10.54 -10.11 3.80
C GLN A 72 -9.22 -9.46 4.23
N SER A 73 -8.61 -8.64 3.36
CA SER A 73 -7.37 -7.94 3.65
C SER A 73 -7.48 -7.07 4.91
N VAL A 74 -8.52 -6.23 4.99
CA VAL A 74 -8.71 -5.30 6.12
C VAL A 74 -8.96 -6.06 7.44
N ARG A 75 -9.67 -7.18 7.40
CA ARG A 75 -9.98 -7.98 8.60
C ARG A 75 -8.78 -8.79 9.09
N GLU A 76 -8.02 -9.38 8.17
CA GLU A 76 -6.96 -10.33 8.52
C GLU A 76 -5.58 -9.66 8.71
N ILE A 77 -5.33 -8.52 8.07
CA ILE A 77 -4.03 -7.84 8.11
C ILE A 77 -4.11 -6.57 8.98
N PRO A 78 -3.33 -6.47 10.06
CA PRO A 78 -3.14 -5.20 10.77
C PRO A 78 -2.26 -4.28 9.91
N HIS A 79 -2.89 -3.35 9.20
CA HIS A 79 -2.21 -2.43 8.29
C HIS A 79 -1.44 -1.35 9.08
N ALA A 80 -0.14 -1.22 8.81
CA ALA A 80 0.68 -0.11 9.23
C ALA A 80 1.04 0.77 8.02
N LEU A 81 0.70 2.06 8.09
CA LEU A 81 0.96 3.04 7.04
C LEU A 81 2.27 3.81 7.35
N THR A 82 3.10 3.98 6.35
CA THR A 82 4.27 4.88 6.40
C THR A 82 4.37 5.63 5.08
N SER A 83 4.68 6.93 5.14
CA SER A 83 4.88 7.75 3.95
C SER A 83 6.18 8.52 3.99
N ILE A 84 6.74 8.80 2.81
CA ILE A 84 7.94 9.63 2.64
C ILE A 84 7.79 10.51 1.39
N GLU A 85 8.45 11.66 1.41
CA GLU A 85 8.61 12.51 0.22
C GLU A 85 9.92 12.19 -0.49
N THR A 86 9.90 12.18 -1.82
CA THR A 86 11.07 11.96 -2.68
C THR A 86 11.21 13.10 -3.69
N ASP A 87 12.45 13.60 -3.87
CA ASP A 87 12.76 14.52 -4.97
C ASP A 87 12.96 13.70 -6.25
N VAL A 88 12.13 13.93 -7.26
CA VAL A 88 12.21 13.28 -8.57
C VAL A 88 12.50 14.28 -9.68
N THR A 89 13.13 15.42 -9.33
CA THR A 89 13.45 16.49 -10.28
C THR A 89 14.30 15.99 -11.44
N ASP A 90 15.36 15.24 -11.16
CA ASP A 90 16.26 14.73 -12.20
C ASP A 90 15.65 13.57 -12.98
N LEU A 91 14.85 12.72 -12.34
CA LEU A 91 14.00 11.73 -13.03
C LEU A 91 13.03 12.40 -14.02
N VAL A 92 12.42 13.53 -13.64
CA VAL A 92 11.54 14.30 -14.53
C VAL A 92 12.31 14.83 -15.74
N LYS A 93 13.54 15.32 -15.55
CA LYS A 93 14.41 15.76 -16.65
C LYS A 93 14.80 14.59 -17.56
N LEU A 94 15.28 13.49 -16.99
CA LEU A 94 15.67 12.27 -17.69
C LEU A 94 14.53 11.76 -18.58
N ARG A 95 13.34 11.55 -18.02
CA ARG A 95 12.19 11.08 -18.80
C ARG A 95 11.82 12.07 -19.90
N THR A 96 11.92 13.38 -19.64
CA THR A 96 11.62 14.42 -20.64
C THR A 96 12.58 14.36 -21.83
N LEU A 97 13.86 14.07 -21.59
CA LEU A 97 14.87 13.90 -22.63
C LEU A 97 14.64 12.63 -23.46
N LEU A 98 14.24 11.52 -22.82
CA LEU A 98 14.18 10.21 -23.47
C LEU A 98 12.84 9.84 -24.09
N LYS A 99 11.72 10.44 -23.64
CA LYS A 99 10.35 9.99 -23.99
C LYS A 99 10.08 9.93 -25.50
N ASP A 100 10.59 10.90 -26.27
CA ASP A 100 10.25 11.05 -27.69
C ASP A 100 11.06 10.05 -28.53
N ASP A 101 12.32 9.83 -28.17
CA ASP A 101 13.15 8.80 -28.78
C ASP A 101 12.65 7.40 -28.46
N PHE A 102 12.31 7.15 -27.19
CA PHE A 102 11.73 5.89 -26.76
C PHE A 102 10.42 5.57 -27.49
N MET A 103 9.53 6.56 -27.64
CA MET A 103 8.29 6.39 -28.41
C MET A 103 8.56 6.06 -29.88
N ARG A 104 9.54 6.71 -30.52
CA ARG A 104 9.92 6.41 -31.91
C ARG A 104 10.48 5.01 -32.07
N ARG A 105 11.27 4.54 -31.09
CA ARG A 105 11.96 3.25 -31.15
C ARG A 105 11.06 2.07 -30.76
N GLU A 106 10.32 2.21 -29.68
CA GLU A 106 9.56 1.10 -29.05
C GLU A 106 8.06 1.15 -29.33
N GLY A 107 7.55 2.28 -29.86
CA GLY A 107 6.13 2.45 -30.16
C GLY A 107 5.22 2.63 -28.94
N VAL A 108 5.79 2.75 -27.72
CA VAL A 108 5.04 2.98 -26.48
C VAL A 108 5.60 4.16 -25.70
N ASN A 109 4.75 4.80 -24.89
CA ASN A 109 5.16 5.95 -24.09
C ASN A 109 6.05 5.53 -22.92
N LEU A 110 7.20 6.19 -22.77
CA LEU A 110 8.00 6.12 -21.54
C LEU A 110 7.28 6.90 -20.44
N THR A 111 6.82 6.20 -19.40
CA THR A 111 6.14 6.81 -18.23
C THR A 111 7.04 6.79 -16.99
N TYR A 112 6.73 7.62 -15.99
CA TYR A 112 7.46 7.60 -14.72
C TYR A 112 7.34 6.27 -13.99
N LEU A 113 6.20 5.58 -14.14
CA LEU A 113 5.89 4.34 -13.43
C LEU A 113 6.95 3.26 -13.61
N ALA A 114 7.56 3.15 -14.80
CA ALA A 114 8.63 2.18 -15.04
C ALA A 114 9.87 2.42 -14.16
N PHE A 115 10.25 3.69 -13.94
CA PHE A 115 11.35 4.07 -13.06
C PHE A 115 11.02 3.81 -11.58
N PHE A 116 9.78 4.09 -11.15
CA PHE A 116 9.34 3.78 -9.80
C PHE A 116 9.33 2.28 -9.53
N ILE A 117 8.83 1.46 -10.45
CA ILE A 117 8.89 0.00 -10.32
C ILE A 117 10.35 -0.46 -10.26
N GLN A 118 11.23 0.07 -11.10
CA GLN A 118 12.66 -0.26 -11.06
C GLN A 118 13.31 0.06 -9.71
N ALA A 119 13.01 1.23 -9.15
CA ALA A 119 13.50 1.64 -7.83
C ALA A 119 12.99 0.73 -6.71
N VAL A 120 11.72 0.30 -6.80
CA VAL A 120 11.09 -0.62 -5.85
C VAL A 120 11.69 -2.02 -5.93
N VAL A 121 11.80 -2.61 -7.13
CA VAL A 121 12.34 -3.98 -7.27
C VAL A 121 13.81 -4.04 -6.85
N SER A 122 14.57 -2.98 -7.09
CA SER A 122 15.94 -2.85 -6.59
C SER A 122 15.96 -2.84 -5.04
N ALA A 123 15.10 -2.05 -4.41
CA ALA A 123 14.99 -2.02 -2.94
C ALA A 123 14.48 -3.36 -2.35
N ILE A 124 13.62 -4.10 -3.07
CA ILE A 124 13.17 -5.42 -2.63
C ILE A 124 14.35 -6.41 -2.54
N LYS A 125 15.38 -6.29 -3.38
CA LYS A 125 16.59 -7.13 -3.28
C LYS A 125 17.34 -6.90 -1.97
N ASP A 126 17.41 -5.65 -1.51
CA ASP A 126 18.02 -5.27 -0.24
C ASP A 126 17.15 -5.66 0.97
N TYR A 127 15.82 -5.60 0.81
CA TYR A 127 14.84 -5.87 1.86
C TYR A 127 13.88 -7.00 1.45
N PRO A 128 14.36 -8.25 1.35
CA PRO A 128 13.58 -9.33 0.75
C PRO A 128 12.40 -9.79 1.61
N LEU A 129 12.28 -9.34 2.87
CA LEU A 129 11.08 -9.52 3.69
C LEU A 129 9.87 -8.75 3.14
N MET A 130 10.07 -7.67 2.39
CA MET A 130 8.97 -6.97 1.70
C MET A 130 8.25 -7.88 0.70
N ASN A 131 8.94 -8.91 0.21
CA ASN A 131 8.45 -9.87 -0.76
C ASN A 131 8.02 -11.17 -0.07
N SER A 132 7.12 -11.08 0.92
CA SER A 132 6.71 -12.22 1.74
C SER A 132 5.19 -12.29 1.94
N VAL A 133 4.75 -13.38 2.56
CA VAL A 133 3.36 -13.66 2.91
C VAL A 133 3.32 -14.23 4.33
N TRP A 134 2.37 -13.78 5.15
CA TRP A 134 2.06 -14.40 6.43
C TRP A 134 1.27 -15.70 6.23
N ALA A 135 1.70 -16.78 6.86
CA ALA A 135 1.10 -18.10 6.73
C ALA A 135 0.95 -18.75 8.12
N VAL A 136 -0.14 -18.45 8.82
CA VAL A 136 -0.54 -18.98 10.13
C VAL A 136 0.53 -18.85 11.22
N ASP A 137 1.54 -19.73 11.21
CA ASP A 137 2.63 -19.86 12.17
C ASP A 137 4.02 -19.53 11.59
N LYS A 138 4.08 -19.13 10.31
CA LYS A 138 5.34 -18.86 9.59
C LYS A 138 5.20 -17.75 8.56
N MET A 139 6.33 -17.23 8.10
CA MET A 139 6.42 -16.30 6.98
C MET A 139 7.02 -17.00 5.77
N ILE A 140 6.39 -16.82 4.61
CA ILE A 140 6.87 -17.36 3.34
C ILE A 140 7.49 -16.23 2.53
N ARG A 141 8.82 -16.19 2.49
CA ARG A 141 9.55 -15.29 1.60
C ARG A 141 9.54 -15.80 0.17
N LYS A 142 9.11 -14.97 -0.78
CA LYS A 142 9.08 -15.27 -2.21
C LYS A 142 10.43 -14.93 -2.83
N ARG A 143 10.99 -15.86 -3.62
CA ARG A 143 12.29 -15.68 -4.29
C ARG A 143 12.16 -14.81 -5.54
N ASN A 144 11.09 -15.02 -6.31
CA ASN A 144 10.82 -14.23 -7.50
C ASN A 144 10.13 -12.93 -7.09
N VAL A 145 10.51 -11.83 -7.74
CA VAL A 145 9.85 -10.53 -7.54
C VAL A 145 8.84 -10.33 -8.66
N HIS A 146 7.57 -10.38 -8.30
CA HIS A 146 6.44 -10.24 -9.22
C HIS A 146 5.59 -9.06 -8.77
N ILE A 147 5.48 -8.04 -9.63
CA ILE A 147 4.81 -6.79 -9.27
C ILE A 147 3.37 -6.84 -9.79
N SER A 148 2.41 -6.94 -8.88
CA SER A 148 1.00 -6.66 -9.18
C SER A 148 0.84 -5.16 -9.43
N LEU A 149 0.33 -4.79 -10.61
CA LEU A 149 0.08 -3.41 -10.98
C LEU A 149 -1.42 -3.16 -10.97
N LEU A 150 -1.90 -2.24 -10.13
CA LEU A 150 -3.31 -1.85 -10.16
C LEU A 150 -3.61 -0.97 -11.37
N ILE A 151 -4.54 -1.42 -12.21
CA ILE A 151 -4.99 -0.74 -13.43
C ILE A 151 -6.51 -0.56 -13.35
N GLY A 152 -6.95 0.70 -13.40
CA GLY A 152 -8.38 1.03 -13.51
C GLY A 152 -8.92 0.75 -14.91
N THR A 153 -10.04 0.05 -14.98
CA THR A 153 -10.93 -0.06 -16.15
C THR A 153 -12.23 0.71 -15.87
N GLU A 154 -13.14 0.77 -16.83
CA GLU A 154 -14.44 1.45 -16.66
C GLU A 154 -15.26 0.86 -15.50
N ASP A 155 -15.20 -0.46 -15.31
CA ASP A 155 -16.05 -1.17 -14.36
C ASP A 155 -15.35 -1.56 -13.04
N SER A 156 -14.02 -1.63 -13.02
CA SER A 156 -13.28 -2.21 -11.89
C SER A 156 -11.79 -1.84 -11.87
N VAL A 157 -11.09 -2.21 -10.80
CA VAL A 157 -9.62 -2.16 -10.74
C VAL A 157 -9.09 -3.59 -10.81
N LEU A 158 -8.25 -3.85 -11.81
CA LEU A 158 -7.61 -5.14 -12.04
C LEU A 158 -6.14 -5.07 -11.60
N ALA A 159 -5.56 -6.21 -11.24
CA ALA A 159 -4.20 -6.31 -10.72
C ALA A 159 -3.31 -7.28 -11.53
N PRO A 160 -3.06 -7.04 -12.83
CA PRO A 160 -2.15 -7.88 -13.61
C PRO A 160 -0.71 -7.81 -13.07
N VAL A 161 0.11 -8.79 -13.43
CA VAL A 161 1.40 -9.05 -12.79
C VAL A 161 2.55 -8.94 -13.78
N ILE A 162 3.50 -8.04 -13.48
CA ILE A 162 4.80 -7.99 -14.15
C ILE A 162 5.69 -9.05 -13.49
N LYS A 163 5.84 -10.19 -14.17
CA LYS A 163 6.66 -11.31 -13.68
C LYS A 163 8.14 -10.98 -13.79
N TYR A 164 8.96 -11.53 -12.89
CA TYR A 164 10.42 -11.34 -12.81
C TYR A 164 10.86 -9.88 -13.03
N ALA A 165 10.18 -8.95 -12.35
CA ALA A 165 10.37 -7.52 -12.58
C ALA A 165 11.79 -7.06 -12.22
N ASP A 166 12.45 -7.77 -11.30
CA ASP A 166 13.81 -7.52 -10.85
C ASP A 166 14.90 -7.91 -11.85
N GLN A 167 14.53 -8.60 -12.93
CA GLN A 167 15.39 -9.02 -14.05
C GLN A 167 15.19 -8.16 -15.30
N LYS A 168 14.28 -7.18 -15.26
CA LYS A 168 13.97 -6.29 -16.38
C LYS A 168 14.69 -4.96 -16.21
N SER A 169 15.04 -4.34 -17.33
CA SER A 169 15.44 -2.94 -17.36
C SER A 169 14.22 -2.02 -17.33
N VAL A 170 14.45 -0.71 -17.19
CA VAL A 170 13.37 0.29 -17.21
C VAL A 170 12.58 0.21 -18.52
N ALA A 171 13.27 0.05 -19.66
CA ALA A 171 12.65 -0.16 -20.96
C ALA A 171 11.79 -1.43 -20.99
N GLY A 172 12.31 -2.56 -20.48
CA GLY A 172 11.56 -3.81 -20.39
C GLY A 172 10.30 -3.69 -19.53
N ILE A 173 10.39 -3.00 -18.39
CA ILE A 173 9.23 -2.72 -17.53
C ILE A 173 8.21 -1.83 -18.25
N ALA A 174 8.66 -0.80 -18.96
CA ALA A 174 7.76 0.11 -19.70
C ALA A 174 6.94 -0.63 -20.77
N LEU A 175 7.58 -1.53 -21.52
CA LEU A 175 6.93 -2.37 -22.52
C LEU A 175 5.86 -3.29 -21.88
N GLU A 176 6.18 -3.93 -20.76
CA GLU A 176 5.25 -4.81 -20.04
C GLU A 176 4.06 -4.05 -19.47
N ILE A 177 4.27 -2.87 -18.90
CA ILE A 177 3.17 -2.00 -18.44
C ILE A 177 2.24 -1.68 -19.61
N ALA A 178 2.79 -1.31 -20.77
CA ALA A 178 1.99 -0.96 -21.94
C ALA A 178 1.16 -2.15 -22.42
N ALA A 179 1.76 -3.34 -22.51
CA ALA A 179 1.09 -4.57 -22.91
C ALA A 179 -0.04 -4.95 -21.95
N LEU A 180 0.23 -4.97 -20.64
CA LEU A 180 -0.77 -5.30 -19.62
C LEU A 180 -1.90 -4.26 -19.57
N THR A 181 -1.58 -2.97 -19.72
CA THR A 181 -2.59 -1.90 -19.78
C THR A 181 -3.51 -2.05 -21.00
N GLN A 182 -2.94 -2.38 -22.15
CA GLN A 182 -3.73 -2.62 -23.37
C GLN A 182 -4.63 -3.85 -23.20
N LYS A 183 -4.10 -4.96 -22.67
CA LYS A 183 -4.90 -6.16 -22.38
C LYS A 183 -6.02 -5.86 -21.39
N ALA A 184 -5.75 -5.09 -20.33
CA ALA A 184 -6.75 -4.72 -19.33
C ALA A 184 -7.90 -3.92 -19.96
N ARG A 185 -7.58 -2.90 -20.76
CA ARG A 185 -8.57 -2.05 -21.44
C ARG A 185 -9.38 -2.80 -22.50
N THR A 186 -8.78 -3.80 -23.15
CA THR A 186 -9.44 -4.60 -24.19
C THR A 186 -10.12 -5.86 -23.65
N GLY A 187 -10.11 -6.08 -22.33
CA GLY A 187 -10.69 -7.28 -21.71
C GLY A 187 -9.99 -8.59 -22.07
N ARG A 188 -8.70 -8.53 -22.46
CA ARG A 188 -7.89 -9.67 -22.93
C ARG A 188 -6.86 -10.16 -21.91
N LEU A 189 -7.00 -9.77 -20.65
CA LEU A 189 -6.17 -10.33 -19.58
C LEU A 189 -6.47 -11.81 -19.41
N THR A 190 -5.42 -12.62 -19.37
CA THR A 190 -5.51 -14.04 -19.11
C THR A 190 -5.42 -14.31 -17.61
N LEU A 191 -5.75 -15.53 -17.19
CA LEU A 191 -5.55 -15.94 -15.80
C LEU A 191 -4.07 -15.89 -15.39
N ASP A 192 -3.16 -16.23 -16.31
CA ASP A 192 -1.72 -16.19 -16.09
C ASP A 192 -1.20 -14.75 -15.85
N ASP A 193 -1.81 -13.77 -16.53
CA ASP A 193 -1.50 -12.35 -16.34
C ASP A 193 -1.90 -11.86 -14.93
N MET A 194 -2.74 -12.59 -14.19
CA MET A 194 -3.32 -12.16 -12.91
C MET A 194 -2.76 -12.90 -11.69
N GLN A 195 -1.90 -13.90 -11.89
CA GLN A 195 -1.41 -14.80 -10.85
C GLN A 195 0.02 -14.48 -10.39
N ASP A 196 0.38 -15.03 -9.24
CA ASP A 196 1.72 -15.02 -8.65
C ASP A 196 2.30 -13.65 -8.26
N GLY A 197 1.48 -12.60 -8.19
CA GLY A 197 1.91 -11.30 -7.66
C GLY A 197 2.41 -11.41 -6.21
N THR A 198 3.58 -10.82 -5.93
CA THR A 198 4.24 -10.89 -4.63
C THR A 198 4.36 -9.54 -3.92
N PHE A 199 4.29 -8.43 -4.67
CA PHE A 199 4.23 -7.06 -4.15
C PHE A 199 3.34 -6.22 -5.06
N THR A 200 2.55 -5.29 -4.50
CA THR A 200 1.61 -4.48 -5.29
C THR A 200 2.08 -3.03 -5.40
N ILE A 201 1.95 -2.46 -6.60
CA ILE A 201 2.14 -1.04 -6.86
C ILE A 201 0.86 -0.45 -7.46
N ASN A 202 0.50 0.74 -7.00
CA ASN A 202 -0.62 1.51 -7.53
C ASN A 202 -0.18 2.96 -7.86
N ASN A 203 -0.58 3.46 -9.02
CA ASN A 203 -0.30 4.83 -9.44
C ASN A 203 -1.52 5.72 -9.21
N THR A 204 -1.76 6.10 -7.95
CA THR A 204 -2.83 7.02 -7.56
C THR A 204 -2.55 8.45 -8.03
N GLY A 205 -1.29 8.80 -8.29
CA GLY A 205 -0.88 10.08 -8.82
C GLY A 205 -1.45 10.40 -10.21
N ALA A 206 -1.84 9.38 -10.98
CA ALA A 206 -2.56 9.54 -12.24
C ALA A 206 -3.94 10.21 -12.06
N PHE A 207 -4.52 10.13 -10.85
CA PHE A 207 -5.81 10.72 -10.50
C PHE A 207 -5.67 12.02 -9.67
N GLY A 208 -4.45 12.57 -9.54
CA GLY A 208 -4.22 13.78 -8.76
C GLY A 208 -4.06 13.56 -7.25
N SER A 209 -3.98 12.31 -6.79
CA SER A 209 -3.78 11.99 -5.37
C SER A 209 -2.42 12.47 -4.89
N ILE A 210 -2.36 13.08 -3.71
CA ILE A 210 -1.12 13.53 -3.07
C ILE A 210 -0.74 12.70 -1.84
N LEU A 211 -1.66 11.92 -1.29
CA LEU A 211 -1.46 11.06 -0.13
C LEU A 211 -2.60 10.04 -0.10
N SER A 212 -2.29 8.77 0.11
CA SER A 212 -3.31 7.73 0.23
C SER A 212 -2.93 6.66 1.26
N SER A 213 -3.93 5.91 1.73
CA SER A 213 -3.75 4.76 2.61
C SER A 213 -4.19 3.50 1.85
N PRO A 214 -3.30 2.89 1.06
CA PRO A 214 -3.68 1.76 0.22
C PRO A 214 -4.02 0.51 1.04
N THR A 215 -5.04 -0.24 0.64
CA THR A 215 -5.34 -1.56 1.20
C THR A 215 -4.42 -2.60 0.57
N ILE A 216 -3.77 -3.43 1.39
CA ILE A 216 -2.85 -4.48 0.95
C ILE A 216 -3.60 -5.49 0.07
N HIS A 217 -2.98 -5.89 -1.03
CA HIS A 217 -3.52 -6.92 -1.91
C HIS A 217 -3.25 -8.31 -1.30
N TYR A 218 -4.23 -8.83 -0.56
CA TYR A 218 -4.11 -10.11 0.15
C TYR A 218 -3.70 -11.26 -0.80
N PRO A 219 -2.74 -12.13 -0.44
CA PRO A 219 -2.08 -12.26 0.88
C PRO A 219 -0.69 -11.61 0.96
N GLN A 220 -0.37 -10.64 0.10
CA GLN A 220 0.96 -10.02 0.05
C GLN A 220 1.28 -9.25 1.35
N ALA A 221 2.56 -9.03 1.64
CA ALA A 221 2.98 -8.31 2.83
C ALA A 221 2.80 -6.79 2.73
N ALA A 222 2.75 -6.22 1.52
CA ALA A 222 2.77 -4.77 1.35
C ALA A 222 2.21 -4.29 0.00
N ILE A 223 1.80 -3.03 -0.02
CA ILE A 223 1.41 -2.27 -1.21
C ILE A 223 2.00 -0.86 -1.15
N LEU A 224 2.57 -0.40 -2.26
CA LEU A 224 3.09 0.97 -2.40
C LEU A 224 2.23 1.76 -3.38
N THR A 225 1.79 2.96 -2.98
CA THR A 225 1.23 3.94 -3.90
C THR A 225 2.25 5.01 -4.27
N ILE A 226 2.18 5.41 -5.53
CA ILE A 226 2.94 6.52 -6.09
C ILE A 226 1.95 7.66 -6.31
N GLU A 227 2.13 8.74 -5.57
CA GLU A 227 1.27 9.92 -5.63
C GLU A 227 1.73 10.91 -6.73
N SER A 228 0.96 11.98 -6.96
CA SER A 228 1.23 12.96 -8.01
C SER A 228 2.57 13.66 -7.81
N ILE A 229 3.31 13.82 -8.92
CA ILE A 229 4.51 14.64 -8.97
C ILE A 229 4.08 16.11 -9.02
N VAL A 230 4.37 16.86 -7.96
CA VAL A 230 3.99 18.26 -7.82
C VAL A 230 5.22 19.14 -7.60
N LYS A 231 5.23 20.34 -8.22
CA LYS A 231 6.28 21.33 -7.96
C LYS A 231 6.09 21.92 -6.56
N ARG A 232 7.11 21.83 -5.72
CA ARG A 232 7.09 22.39 -4.36
C ARG A 232 8.37 23.18 -4.07
N PRO A 233 8.29 24.28 -3.29
CA PRO A 233 9.47 24.92 -2.74
C PRO A 233 10.11 23.99 -1.70
N ARG A 234 11.43 23.80 -1.79
CA ARG A 234 12.24 22.99 -0.87
C ARG A 234 13.54 23.73 -0.57
N VAL A 235 14.07 23.51 0.63
CA VAL A 235 15.40 24.00 1.00
C VAL A 235 16.44 23.00 0.50
N VAL A 236 17.40 23.47 -0.31
CA VAL A 236 18.55 22.72 -0.80
C VAL A 236 19.77 23.61 -0.68
N ASP A 237 20.81 23.15 0.01
CA ASP A 237 22.03 23.93 0.30
C ASP A 237 21.72 25.33 0.85
N ASP A 238 20.84 25.38 1.86
CA ASP A 238 20.33 26.60 2.50
C ASP A 238 19.62 27.62 1.57
N MET A 239 19.26 27.20 0.35
CA MET A 239 18.50 28.02 -0.63
C MET A 239 17.13 27.42 -0.94
N ILE A 240 16.16 28.28 -1.29
CA ILE A 240 14.84 27.83 -1.75
C ILE A 240 14.93 27.46 -3.24
N ALA A 241 14.67 26.20 -3.55
CA ALA A 241 14.59 25.68 -4.91
C ALA A 241 13.20 25.09 -5.21
N VAL A 242 12.76 25.16 -6.46
CA VAL A 242 11.54 24.49 -6.93
C VAL A 242 11.88 23.06 -7.34
N ARG A 243 11.37 22.08 -6.59
CA ARG A 243 11.61 20.65 -6.83
C ARG A 243 10.35 19.93 -7.29
N SER A 244 10.50 18.93 -8.15
CA SER A 244 9.45 17.97 -8.48
C SER A 244 9.38 16.94 -7.36
N MET A 245 8.40 17.05 -6.48
CA MET A 245 8.24 16.16 -5.33
C MET A 245 7.15 15.14 -5.59
N ALA A 246 7.36 13.89 -5.17
CA ALA A 246 6.33 12.86 -5.12
C ALA A 246 6.23 12.30 -3.70
N ASN A 247 5.03 11.92 -3.30
CA ASN A 247 4.82 11.14 -2.08
C ASN A 247 4.78 9.65 -2.42
N LEU A 248 5.40 8.86 -1.55
CA LEU A 248 5.32 7.41 -1.56
C LEU A 248 4.56 6.97 -0.31
N CYS A 249 3.44 6.24 -0.45
CA CYS A 249 2.67 5.75 0.68
C CYS A 249 2.68 4.22 0.69
N LEU A 250 3.19 3.63 1.77
CA LEU A 250 3.35 2.19 1.93
C LEU A 250 2.44 1.71 3.04
N SER A 251 1.53 0.79 2.69
CA SER A 251 0.85 -0.02 3.69
C SER A 251 1.55 -1.37 3.80
N SER A 252 1.80 -1.80 5.03
CA SER A 252 2.52 -3.02 5.35
C SER A 252 1.78 -3.86 6.38
N ASP A 253 1.91 -5.18 6.28
CA ASP A 253 1.40 -6.14 7.25
C ASP A 253 2.27 -6.11 8.49
N ASN A 254 1.75 -5.52 9.57
CA ASN A 254 2.50 -5.31 10.82
C ASN A 254 2.75 -6.63 11.59
N ARG A 255 2.28 -7.78 11.09
CA ARG A 255 2.68 -9.12 11.58
C ARG A 255 4.03 -9.56 11.01
N ILE A 256 4.40 -9.03 9.84
CA ILE A 256 5.62 -9.39 9.09
C ILE A 256 6.65 -8.26 9.17
N LEU A 257 6.19 -7.02 8.95
CA LEU A 257 7.03 -5.86 8.68
C LEU A 257 6.90 -4.85 9.81
N GLU A 258 7.94 -4.73 10.62
CA GLU A 258 8.03 -3.69 11.65
C GLU A 258 8.41 -2.34 11.03
N GLY A 259 8.06 -1.25 11.72
CA GLY A 259 8.28 0.13 11.23
C GLY A 259 9.73 0.44 10.82
N ARG A 260 10.73 -0.17 11.46
CA ARG A 260 12.14 -0.01 11.07
C ARG A 260 12.42 -0.55 9.67
N VAL A 261 11.95 -1.76 9.36
CA VAL A 261 12.17 -2.40 8.04
C VAL A 261 11.42 -1.63 6.96
N THR A 262 10.16 -1.28 7.23
CA THR A 262 9.30 -0.49 6.33
C THR A 262 9.92 0.88 6.04
N GLY A 263 10.42 1.59 7.06
CA GLY A 263 11.09 2.88 6.90
C GLY A 263 12.41 2.79 6.14
N GLN A 264 13.24 1.79 6.43
CA GLN A 264 14.50 1.55 5.71
C GLN A 264 14.27 1.20 4.23
N PHE A 265 13.25 0.38 3.95
CA PHE A 265 12.84 0.06 2.59
C PHE A 265 12.39 1.31 1.82
N LEU A 266 11.47 2.11 2.39
CA LEU A 266 11.02 3.36 1.76
C LEU A 266 12.17 4.34 1.54
N HIS A 267 13.10 4.45 2.49
CA HIS A 267 14.28 5.27 2.34
C HIS A 267 15.18 4.78 1.20
N ARG A 268 15.35 3.46 1.03
CA ARG A 268 16.08 2.89 -0.11
C ARG A 268 15.36 3.15 -1.44
N VAL A 269 14.04 3.05 -1.49
CA VAL A 269 13.27 3.43 -2.69
C VAL A 269 13.49 4.91 -3.04
N LYS A 270 13.44 5.80 -2.05
CA LYS A 270 13.76 7.24 -2.22
C LYS A 270 15.18 7.43 -2.79
N GLN A 271 16.19 6.79 -2.20
CA GLN A 271 17.57 6.86 -2.69
C GLN A 271 17.70 6.38 -4.15
N ASN A 272 17.05 5.26 -4.48
CA ASN A 272 17.07 4.72 -5.85
C ASN A 272 16.40 5.66 -6.85
N LEU A 273 15.34 6.38 -6.44
CA LEU A 273 14.66 7.36 -7.28
C LEU A 273 15.47 8.64 -7.47
N GLU A 274 16.06 9.15 -6.39
CA GLU A 274 16.92 10.34 -6.37
C GLU A 274 18.24 10.10 -7.13
N ALA A 275 18.63 8.84 -7.32
CA ALA A 275 19.81 8.45 -8.10
C ALA A 275 19.60 8.44 -9.63
N PHE A 276 18.37 8.63 -10.14
CA PHE A 276 18.15 8.77 -11.58
C PHE A 276 18.63 10.14 -12.08
N LEU A 277 19.80 10.15 -12.70
CA LEU A 277 20.41 11.31 -13.33
C LEU A 277 20.05 11.42 -14.83
N PRO A 278 20.16 12.60 -15.47
CA PRO A 278 19.82 12.81 -16.88
C PRO A 278 20.56 11.92 -17.90
N ASP A 279 21.69 11.32 -17.52
CA ASP A 279 22.53 10.42 -18.31
C ASP A 279 22.30 8.93 -18.01
N THR A 280 21.37 8.61 -17.10
CA THR A 280 21.06 7.23 -16.72
C THR A 280 20.58 6.42 -17.92
N GLN A 281 21.20 5.26 -18.13
CA GLN A 281 20.79 4.30 -19.16
C GLN A 281 19.53 3.53 -18.74
N ILE A 282 18.60 3.33 -19.67
CA ILE A 282 17.29 2.71 -19.40
C ILE A 282 17.13 1.31 -20.01
N TYR A 283 18.13 0.84 -20.75
CA TYR A 283 18.14 -0.45 -21.45
C TYR A 283 18.92 -1.52 -20.71
#